data_AF-A0A510HHN7-F1
#
_entry.id   AF-A0A510HHN7-F1
#
_cell.length_a   1.000
_cell.length_b   1.000
_cell.length_c   1.000
_cell.angle_alpha   90.00
_cell.angle_beta   90.00
_cell.angle_gamma   90.00
#
_symmetry.space_group_name_H-M   'P 1'
#
loop_
_entity.id
_entity.type
_entity.pdbx_description
1 polymer ?
#
loop_
_entity_poly.entity_id
_entity_poly.type
_entity_poly.pdbx_seq_one_letter_code
_entity_poly.pdbx_strand_id
1 'polypeptide(L)'
;MVLHSGIVPGARHEAGEEPAAETARAGAGEIEACLHYEGAENLGPDPSALEELYGEVLRSLGLVWSRPNAYGHGVPFRFPSTPDTGPGLTDAGRELVRECNRLGVLVDLSHLNEKDFWDVAGLTEAPLVATHAGAHALCPASRNLTGRRLDAIRDSDGMVGVNFAAGFLRPDGCDDEDTPLEEIARHWTTWSRGSA
;
A
#
# COMPACT_ATOMS: atom_id res chain seq x y z
N MET A 1 -2.82 11.39 3.21
CA MET A 1 -2.47 11.82 4.58
C MET A 1 -2.71 10.63 5.50
N VAL A 2 -1.65 9.92 5.90
CA VAL A 2 -1.75 8.83 6.87
C VAL A 2 -1.84 9.48 8.24
N LEU A 3 -3.01 9.46 8.86
CA LEU A 3 -3.18 9.92 10.24
C LEU A 3 -2.75 8.76 11.15
N HIS A 4 -1.60 8.93 11.80
CA HIS A 4 -1.05 7.96 12.72
C HIS A 4 -1.79 8.03 14.07
N SER A 5 -2.54 6.97 14.40
CA SER A 5 -2.92 6.67 15.78
C SER A 5 -2.75 5.18 16.04
N GLY A 6 -1.55 4.79 16.48
CA GLY A 6 -1.28 3.60 17.28
C GLY A 6 -1.79 2.27 16.73
N ILE A 7 -0.95 1.59 15.94
CA ILE A 7 -1.02 0.13 15.75
C ILE A 7 0.29 -0.42 16.30
N VAL A 8 0.30 -0.81 17.58
CA VAL A 8 0.77 -2.13 18.07
C VAL A 8 0.30 -2.31 19.53
N PRO A 9 -0.65 -3.20 19.84
CA PRO A 9 -0.74 -3.78 21.18
C PRO A 9 -0.49 -5.30 21.10
N GLY A 10 0.71 -5.75 21.48
CA GLY A 10 0.92 -7.19 21.69
C GLY A 10 2.35 -7.74 21.77
N ALA A 11 3.36 -7.05 21.25
CA ALA A 11 4.72 -7.59 21.24
C ALA A 11 5.42 -7.37 22.59
N ARG A 12 5.52 -8.41 23.42
CA ARG A 12 6.47 -8.43 24.54
C ARG A 12 7.83 -8.83 23.97
N HIS A 13 8.77 -7.89 23.90
CA HIS A 13 10.18 -8.20 23.63
C HIS A 13 11.07 -7.58 24.72
N GLU A 14 12.02 -8.40 25.19
CA GLU A 14 13.01 -8.05 26.20
C GLU A 14 14.04 -7.06 25.63
N ALA A 15 14.56 -6.20 26.52
CA ALA A 15 15.48 -5.12 26.19
C ALA A 15 16.82 -5.64 25.64
N GLY A 16 17.02 -5.44 24.34
CA GLY A 16 18.30 -5.55 23.63
C GLY A 16 18.23 -4.65 22.40
N GLU A 17 19.17 -3.71 22.30
CA GLU A 17 19.29 -2.60 21.34
C GLU A 17 18.44 -2.67 20.06
N GLU A 18 17.44 -1.77 19.98
CA GLU A 18 16.67 -1.52 18.75
C GLU A 18 17.40 -0.52 17.84
N PRO A 19 17.42 -0.71 16.51
CA PRO A 19 17.31 0.41 15.60
C PRO A 19 15.81 0.67 15.42
N ALA A 20 15.15 1.21 16.45
CA ALA A 20 13.81 1.74 16.27
C ALA A 20 13.95 2.87 15.25
N ALA A 21 13.21 2.82 14.15
CA ALA A 21 13.03 3.96 13.27
C ALA A 21 12.25 5.04 14.04
N GLU A 22 12.92 5.75 14.93
CA GLU A 22 12.39 6.87 15.69
C GLU A 22 12.28 8.03 14.70
N THR A 23 11.16 8.14 13.97
CA THR A 23 10.77 9.44 13.44
C THR A 23 10.56 10.33 14.65
N ALA A 24 11.34 11.41 14.76
CA ALA A 24 11.15 12.39 15.80
C ALA A 24 9.68 12.84 15.74
N ARG A 25 8.92 12.53 16.79
CA ARG A 25 7.50 12.88 16.83
C ARG A 25 7.39 14.40 16.77
N ALA A 26 6.68 14.89 15.75
CA ALA A 26 6.42 16.30 15.61
C ALA A 26 5.72 16.84 16.87
N GLY A 27 6.10 18.04 17.30
CA GLY A 27 5.46 18.72 18.41
C GLY A 27 3.99 19.04 18.11
N ALA A 28 3.23 19.40 19.15
CA ALA A 28 1.85 19.84 18.96
C ALA A 28 1.79 21.06 18.02
N GLY A 29 1.10 20.92 16.89
CA GLY A 29 0.97 21.97 15.87
C GLY A 29 2.03 21.94 14.76
N GLU A 30 2.95 20.97 14.80
CA GLU A 30 3.93 20.75 13.73
C GLU A 30 3.42 19.71 12.73
N ILE A 31 3.90 19.80 11.49
CA ILE A 31 3.58 18.83 10.42
C ILE A 31 4.61 17.70 10.49
N GLU A 32 4.13 16.47 10.67
CA GLU A 32 4.95 15.28 10.46
C GLU A 32 4.84 14.82 9.00
N ALA A 33 5.98 14.52 8.40
CA ALA A 33 6.06 14.03 7.04
C ALA A 33 6.84 12.71 7.00
N CYS A 34 6.29 11.74 6.27
CA CYS A 34 6.95 10.47 5.98
C CYS A 34 7.32 10.46 4.51
N LEU A 35 8.60 10.25 4.18
CA LEU A 35 9.01 10.10 2.79
C LEU A 35 8.49 8.76 2.26
N HIS A 36 7.81 8.83 1.11
CA HIS A 36 7.25 7.70 0.38
C HIS A 36 7.68 7.77 -1.09
N TYR A 37 8.06 6.62 -1.65
CA TYR A 37 8.27 6.44 -3.09
C TYR A 37 7.16 5.59 -3.70
N GLU A 38 6.56 6.10 -4.77
CA GLU A 38 5.49 5.42 -5.51
C GLU A 38 6.06 4.85 -6.82
N GLY A 39 6.56 3.63 -6.75
CA GLY A 39 7.36 3.01 -7.81
C GLY A 39 8.85 2.99 -7.46
N ALA A 40 9.47 1.82 -7.65
CA ALA A 40 10.87 1.55 -7.31
C ALA A 40 11.84 1.72 -8.50
N GLU A 41 11.45 2.40 -9.58
CA GLU A 41 12.27 2.50 -10.81
C GLU A 41 13.66 3.10 -10.58
N ASN A 42 13.81 3.92 -9.54
CA ASN A 42 15.07 4.59 -9.17
C ASN A 42 16.04 3.70 -8.37
N LEU A 43 15.60 2.54 -7.85
CA LEU A 43 16.43 1.64 -7.04
C LEU A 43 17.41 0.79 -7.88
N GLY A 44 17.28 0.77 -9.21
CA GLY A 44 18.04 -0.20 -10.03
C GLY A 44 17.62 -1.64 -9.68
N PRO A 45 18.41 -2.69 -9.96
CA PRO A 45 18.13 -4.07 -9.52
C PRO A 45 18.91 -4.48 -8.25
N ASP A 46 19.74 -3.60 -7.70
CA ASP A 46 20.60 -3.88 -6.55
C ASP A 46 19.86 -3.56 -5.24
N PRO A 47 19.60 -4.54 -4.36
CA PRO A 47 18.87 -4.31 -3.12
C PRO A 47 19.60 -3.39 -2.13
N SER A 48 20.93 -3.22 -2.25
CA SER A 48 21.70 -2.30 -1.39
C SER A 48 21.30 -0.83 -1.59
N ALA A 49 20.74 -0.47 -2.75
CA ALA A 49 20.22 0.87 -3.00
C ALA A 49 19.06 1.25 -2.04
N LEU A 50 18.33 0.26 -1.51
CA LEU A 50 17.29 0.52 -0.52
C LEU A 50 17.89 0.88 0.85
N GLU A 51 19.02 0.27 1.23
CA GLU A 51 19.72 0.60 2.49
C GLU A 51 20.19 2.06 2.48
N GLU A 52 20.73 2.53 1.35
CA GLU A 52 21.16 3.92 1.18
C GLU A 52 19.97 4.89 1.37
N LEU A 53 18.85 4.65 0.68
CA LEU A 53 17.65 5.49 0.81
C LEU A 53 16.98 5.43 2.18
N TYR A 54 17.03 4.26 2.84
CA TYR A 54 16.56 4.10 4.21
C TYR A 54 17.38 4.97 5.19
N GLY A 55 18.70 4.96 5.02
CA GLY A 55 19.62 5.82 5.76
C GLY A 55 19.36 7.31 5.57
N GLU A 56 18.78 7.71 4.43
CA GLU A 56 18.51 9.11 4.13
C GLU A 56 17.21 9.64 4.74
N VAL A 57 16.10 8.89 4.73
CA VAL A 57 14.82 9.11 5.50
C VAL A 57 13.65 8.26 4.98
N LEU A 58 13.83 7.40 3.97
CA LEU A 58 12.71 6.65 3.38
C LEU A 58 12.09 5.70 4.41
N ARG A 59 10.76 5.72 4.54
CA ARG A 59 10.00 4.83 5.46
C ARG A 59 8.85 4.10 4.79
N SER A 60 8.54 4.41 3.53
CA SER A 60 7.44 3.81 2.80
C SER A 60 7.75 3.67 1.31
N LEU A 61 7.40 2.55 0.69
CA LEU A 61 7.69 2.25 -0.71
C LEU A 61 6.56 1.45 -1.36
N GLY A 62 6.01 1.97 -2.45
CA GLY A 62 5.28 1.17 -3.42
C GLY A 62 6.25 0.59 -4.44
N LEU A 63 6.27 -0.74 -4.61
CA LEU A 63 7.22 -1.40 -5.53
C LEU A 63 7.00 -0.96 -6.98
N VAL A 64 5.76 -0.65 -7.35
CA VAL A 64 5.36 -0.28 -8.70
C VAL A 64 4.37 0.88 -8.65
N TRP A 65 4.40 1.72 -9.68
CA TRP A 65 3.23 2.51 -10.09
C TRP A 65 2.40 1.71 -11.11
N SER A 66 1.44 2.30 -11.82
CA SER A 66 0.68 1.70 -12.94
C SER A 66 1.53 1.41 -14.20
N ARG A 67 2.71 0.83 -14.02
CA ARG A 67 3.63 0.39 -15.07
C ARG A 67 4.40 -0.86 -14.59
N PRO A 68 4.80 -1.76 -15.50
CA PRO A 68 5.77 -2.80 -15.15
C PRO A 68 7.15 -2.18 -14.92
N ASN A 69 7.91 -2.74 -13.98
CA ASN A 69 9.30 -2.40 -13.76
C ASN A 69 10.12 -3.67 -13.42
N ALA A 70 11.34 -3.52 -12.91
CA ALA A 70 12.21 -4.64 -12.58
C ALA A 70 11.68 -5.55 -11.46
N TYR A 71 10.72 -5.07 -10.67
CA TYR A 71 10.26 -5.70 -9.42
C TYR A 71 8.88 -6.35 -9.55
N GLY A 72 7.99 -5.79 -10.35
CA GLY A 72 6.62 -6.28 -10.48
C GLY A 72 5.83 -5.58 -11.58
N HIS A 73 4.50 -5.68 -11.49
CA HIS A 73 3.60 -5.34 -12.58
C HIS A 73 2.37 -4.57 -12.09
N GLY A 74 2.45 -3.24 -12.08
CA GLY A 74 1.29 -2.44 -11.69
C GLY A 74 0.11 -2.53 -12.64
N VAL A 75 -1.09 -2.36 -12.10
CA VAL A 75 -2.33 -2.39 -12.88
C VAL A 75 -2.41 -1.19 -13.84
N PRO A 76 -2.84 -1.38 -15.10
CA PRO A 76 -3.20 -0.27 -15.97
C PRO A 76 -4.47 0.40 -15.45
N PHE A 77 -4.66 1.70 -15.67
CA PHE A 77 -5.93 2.37 -15.37
C PHE A 77 -7.02 1.90 -16.35
N ARG A 78 -7.88 0.97 -15.91
CA ARG A 78 -8.95 0.38 -16.71
C ARG A 78 -10.23 0.25 -15.91
N PHE A 79 -11.34 0.51 -16.59
CA PHE A 79 -12.68 0.40 -16.05
C PHE A 79 -13.68 -0.04 -17.14
N PRO A 80 -14.60 -1.00 -16.87
CA PRO A 80 -14.50 -1.95 -15.77
C PRO A 80 -13.34 -2.92 -16.01
N SER A 81 -12.70 -3.41 -14.96
CA SER A 81 -11.59 -4.35 -15.08
C SER A 81 -11.33 -5.14 -13.80
N THR A 82 -10.86 -6.37 -13.94
CA THR A 82 -10.25 -7.12 -12.83
C THR A 82 -8.88 -6.53 -12.49
N PRO A 83 -8.44 -6.58 -11.21
CA PRO A 83 -7.07 -6.26 -10.84
C PRO A 83 -6.04 -7.33 -11.25
N ASP A 84 -6.47 -8.53 -11.67
CA ASP A 84 -5.57 -9.56 -12.21
C ASP A 84 -5.21 -9.22 -13.66
N THR A 85 -4.16 -8.40 -13.83
CA THR A 85 -3.77 -7.84 -15.13
C THR A 85 -2.42 -8.32 -15.63
N GLY A 86 -1.74 -9.22 -14.90
CA GLY A 86 -0.37 -9.60 -15.20
C GLY A 86 0.17 -10.77 -14.39
N PRO A 87 1.47 -11.09 -14.54
CA PRO A 87 2.21 -11.98 -13.65
C PRO A 87 2.48 -11.30 -12.29
N GLY A 88 2.96 -12.08 -11.31
CA GLY A 88 3.34 -11.58 -9.99
C GLY A 88 4.75 -10.98 -9.96
N LEU A 89 5.32 -10.92 -8.76
CA LEU A 89 6.62 -10.31 -8.51
C LEU A 89 7.72 -11.05 -9.27
N THR A 90 8.74 -10.31 -9.67
CA THR A 90 10.00 -10.90 -10.14
C THR A 90 10.81 -11.42 -8.93
N ASP A 91 11.91 -12.13 -9.18
CA ASP A 91 12.81 -12.53 -8.08
C ASP A 91 13.39 -11.30 -7.37
N ALA A 92 13.75 -10.25 -8.12
CA ALA A 92 14.18 -8.98 -7.55
C ALA A 92 13.08 -8.31 -6.70
N GLY A 93 11.82 -8.39 -7.14
CA GLY A 93 10.67 -7.92 -6.35
C GLY A 93 10.52 -8.65 -5.03
N ARG A 94 10.70 -9.97 -5.02
CA ARG A 94 10.65 -10.78 -3.79
C ARG A 94 11.77 -10.41 -2.83
N GLU A 95 13.00 -10.22 -3.33
CA GLU A 95 14.11 -9.77 -2.48
C GLU A 95 13.87 -8.36 -1.93
N LEU A 96 13.32 -7.45 -2.74
CA LEU A 96 12.98 -6.10 -2.30
C LEU A 96 11.95 -6.10 -1.16
N VAL A 97 10.92 -6.96 -1.21
CA VAL A 97 9.96 -7.12 -0.11
C VAL A 97 10.66 -7.59 1.18
N ARG A 98 11.57 -8.56 1.09
CA ARG A 98 12.31 -9.05 2.26
C ARG A 98 13.19 -7.96 2.84
N GLU A 99 13.81 -7.16 1.99
CA GLU A 99 14.66 -6.06 2.40
C GLU A 99 13.85 -4.94 3.07
N CYS A 100 12.65 -4.63 2.55
CA CYS A 100 11.71 -3.74 3.23
C CYS A 100 11.36 -4.25 4.64
N ASN A 101 11.07 -5.54 4.80
CA ASN A 101 10.80 -6.12 6.14
C ASN A 101 12.02 -5.99 7.05
N ARG A 102 13.22 -6.30 6.54
CA ARG A 102 14.47 -6.25 7.30
C ARG A 102 14.77 -4.84 7.82
N LEU A 103 14.50 -3.81 7.00
CA LEU A 103 14.75 -2.41 7.32
C LEU A 103 13.59 -1.73 8.06
N GLY A 104 12.40 -2.35 8.10
CA GLY A 104 11.20 -1.70 8.63
C GLY A 104 10.62 -0.63 7.69
N VAL A 105 10.85 -0.75 6.38
CA VAL A 105 10.20 0.08 5.35
C VAL A 105 8.81 -0.48 5.05
N LEU A 106 7.79 0.36 5.13
CA LEU A 106 6.42 -0.03 4.79
C LEU A 106 6.31 -0.35 3.30
N VAL A 107 5.73 -1.51 2.98
CA VAL A 107 5.39 -1.89 1.60
C VAL A 107 3.96 -1.44 1.28
N ASP A 108 3.82 -0.52 0.31
CA ASP A 108 2.53 -0.04 -0.19
C ASP A 108 2.04 -0.93 -1.34
N LEU A 109 0.85 -1.49 -1.15
CA LEU A 109 0.18 -2.41 -2.07
C LEU A 109 -0.67 -1.68 -3.14
N SER A 110 -0.76 -0.36 -3.04
CA SER A 110 -1.37 0.47 -4.07
C SER A 110 -0.66 0.22 -5.41
N HIS A 111 -1.41 0.25 -6.51
CA HIS A 111 -0.96 -0.07 -7.87
C HIS A 111 -0.61 -1.52 -8.18
N LEU A 112 -0.24 -2.36 -7.22
CA LEU A 112 0.06 -3.77 -7.49
C LEU A 112 -1.12 -4.47 -8.18
N ASN A 113 -0.79 -5.32 -9.16
CA ASN A 113 -1.79 -6.25 -9.67
C ASN A 113 -2.10 -7.33 -8.63
N GLU A 114 -3.11 -8.14 -8.94
CA GLU A 114 -3.58 -9.16 -8.00
C GLU A 114 -2.52 -10.20 -7.63
N LYS A 115 -1.70 -10.66 -8.58
CA LYS A 115 -0.64 -11.64 -8.30
C LYS A 115 0.49 -11.03 -7.48
N ASP A 116 0.91 -9.81 -7.82
CA ASP A 116 1.91 -9.07 -7.02
C ASP A 116 1.42 -8.90 -5.57
N PHE A 117 0.15 -8.53 -5.36
CA PHE A 117 -0.45 -8.42 -4.04
C PHE A 117 -0.32 -9.72 -3.23
N TRP A 118 -0.67 -10.86 -3.82
CA TRP A 118 -0.62 -12.15 -3.12
C TRP A 118 0.81 -12.63 -2.88
N ASP A 119 1.75 -12.29 -3.78
CA ASP A 119 3.16 -12.54 -3.55
C ASP A 119 3.69 -11.74 -2.36
N VAL A 120 3.35 -10.45 -2.25
CA VAL A 120 3.71 -9.65 -1.06
C VAL A 120 3.07 -10.23 0.19
N ALA A 121 1.77 -10.55 0.14
CA ALA A 121 1.04 -11.12 1.29
C ALA A 121 1.61 -12.47 1.76
N GLY A 122 2.21 -13.26 0.88
CA GLY A 122 2.88 -14.51 1.23
C GLY A 122 4.32 -14.34 1.73
N LEU A 123 4.91 -13.15 1.61
CA LEU A 123 6.32 -12.87 1.93
C LEU A 123 6.51 -11.93 3.12
N THR A 124 5.56 -11.02 3.37
CA THR A 124 5.70 -10.04 4.44
C THR A 124 5.22 -10.56 5.78
N GLU A 125 5.95 -10.19 6.83
CA GLU A 125 5.56 -10.38 8.24
C GLU A 125 4.94 -9.11 8.83
N ALA A 126 4.95 -7.99 8.07
CA ALA A 126 4.36 -6.72 8.47
C ALA A 126 2.88 -6.63 8.03
N PRO A 127 2.06 -5.78 8.67
CA PRO A 127 0.70 -5.53 8.23
C PRO A 127 0.62 -5.07 6.77
N LEU A 128 -0.36 -5.57 6.02
CA LEU A 128 -0.59 -5.19 4.63
C LEU A 128 -1.15 -3.77 4.58
N VAL A 129 -0.59 -2.91 3.72
CA VAL A 129 -1.04 -1.52 3.61
C VAL A 129 -1.29 -1.15 2.16
N ALA A 130 -2.50 -0.68 1.86
CA ALA A 130 -2.79 0.03 0.62
C ALA A 130 -3.04 1.50 0.97
N THR A 131 -2.05 2.37 0.70
CA THR A 131 -2.13 3.79 1.09
C THR A 131 -3.23 4.55 0.37
N HIS A 132 -3.61 4.13 -0.85
CA HIS A 132 -4.65 4.77 -1.64
C HIS A 132 -5.35 3.77 -2.59
N ALA A 133 -6.53 3.30 -2.19
CA ALA A 133 -7.38 2.43 -3.00
C ALA A 133 -8.88 2.60 -2.66
N GLY A 134 -9.76 2.10 -3.53
CA GLY A 134 -11.19 1.97 -3.28
C GLY A 134 -11.65 0.51 -3.20
N ALA A 135 -12.95 0.31 -2.92
CA ALA A 135 -13.59 -0.99 -2.92
C ALA A 135 -14.06 -1.36 -4.34
N HIS A 136 -13.59 -2.50 -4.86
CA HIS A 136 -13.90 -2.96 -6.22
C HIS A 136 -15.38 -3.27 -6.42
N ALA A 137 -16.05 -3.75 -5.37
CA ALA A 137 -17.49 -4.03 -5.38
C ALA A 137 -18.37 -2.79 -5.60
N LEU A 138 -17.84 -1.58 -5.30
CA LEU A 138 -18.54 -0.31 -5.52
C LEU A 138 -18.16 0.33 -6.85
N CYS A 139 -16.86 0.29 -7.19
CA CYS A 139 -16.31 0.80 -8.44
C CYS A 139 -15.33 -0.24 -9.02
N PRO A 140 -15.70 -0.98 -10.08
CA PRO A 140 -14.89 -2.07 -10.64
C PRO A 140 -13.70 -1.60 -11.49
N ALA A 141 -12.93 -0.65 -10.98
CA ALA A 141 -11.64 -0.23 -11.56
C ALA A 141 -10.56 -1.24 -11.21
N SER A 142 -9.62 -1.51 -12.12
CA SER A 142 -8.43 -2.35 -11.86
C SER A 142 -7.64 -1.93 -10.61
N ARG A 143 -7.65 -0.63 -10.26
CA ARG A 143 -6.98 -0.07 -9.08
C ARG A 143 -7.66 -0.42 -7.75
N ASN A 144 -8.92 -0.83 -7.74
CA ASN A 144 -9.68 -1.05 -6.51
C ASN A 144 -9.57 -2.47 -5.98
N LEU A 145 -9.59 -2.60 -4.65
CA LEU A 145 -9.40 -3.84 -3.90
C LEU A 145 -10.66 -4.71 -3.93
N THR A 146 -10.47 -5.98 -4.31
CA THR A 146 -11.52 -7.00 -4.26
C THR A 146 -11.80 -7.38 -2.80
N GLY A 147 -12.99 -7.95 -2.51
CA GLY A 147 -13.34 -8.38 -1.15
C GLY A 147 -12.27 -9.25 -0.49
N ARG A 148 -11.73 -10.23 -1.24
CA ARG A 148 -10.62 -11.08 -0.78
C ARG A 148 -9.35 -10.33 -0.40
N ARG A 149 -9.02 -9.25 -1.12
CA ARG A 149 -7.83 -8.43 -0.82
C ARG A 149 -8.09 -7.52 0.38
N LEU A 150 -9.32 -7.00 0.53
CA LEU A 150 -9.73 -6.27 1.74
C LEU A 150 -9.68 -7.17 2.97
N ASP A 151 -10.19 -8.39 2.89
CA ASP A 151 -10.12 -9.34 4.01
C ASP A 151 -8.68 -9.69 4.38
N ALA A 152 -7.80 -9.95 3.40
CA ALA A 152 -6.39 -10.20 3.67
C ALA A 152 -5.72 -9.01 4.39
N ILE A 153 -6.03 -7.78 3.97
CA ILE A 153 -5.52 -6.58 4.64
C ILE A 153 -6.02 -6.51 6.09
N ARG A 154 -7.33 -6.72 6.32
CA ARG A 154 -7.92 -6.75 7.66
C ARG A 154 -7.28 -7.82 8.54
N ASP A 155 -7.15 -9.03 8.03
CA ASP A 155 -6.65 -10.18 8.78
C ASP A 155 -5.15 -10.03 9.13
N SER A 156 -4.43 -9.15 8.42
CA SER A 156 -3.04 -8.76 8.74
C SER A 156 -2.92 -7.59 9.73
N ASP A 157 -4.02 -7.08 10.30
CA ASP A 157 -4.07 -5.82 11.08
C ASP A 157 -3.59 -4.60 10.28
N GLY A 158 -3.89 -4.63 8.98
CA GLY A 158 -3.43 -3.68 7.98
C GLY A 158 -4.28 -2.41 7.86
N MET A 159 -3.97 -1.61 6.83
CA MET A 159 -4.64 -0.33 6.57
C MET A 159 -5.01 -0.16 5.09
N VAL A 160 -6.21 0.37 4.84
CA VAL A 160 -6.59 0.94 3.54
C VAL A 160 -6.85 2.43 3.70
N GLY A 161 -6.11 3.25 2.94
CA GLY A 161 -6.45 4.65 2.73
C GLY A 161 -7.42 4.79 1.55
N VAL A 162 -8.58 5.40 1.78
CA VAL A 162 -9.58 5.61 0.73
C VAL A 162 -9.07 6.67 -0.25
N ASN A 163 -8.92 6.30 -1.53
CA ASN A 163 -8.53 7.22 -2.60
C ASN A 163 -9.68 8.16 -2.97
N PHE A 164 -9.38 9.44 -3.21
CA PHE A 164 -10.38 10.47 -3.56
C PHE A 164 -10.52 10.72 -5.07
N ALA A 165 -9.77 10.01 -5.91
CA ALA A 165 -9.94 10.08 -7.36
C ALA A 165 -11.32 9.58 -7.78
N ALA A 166 -12.11 10.43 -8.44
CA ALA A 166 -13.51 10.17 -8.78
C ALA A 166 -13.68 8.89 -9.61
N GLY A 167 -12.80 8.67 -10.59
CA GLY A 167 -12.80 7.46 -11.42
C GLY A 167 -12.57 6.14 -10.66
N PHE A 168 -12.17 6.20 -9.38
CA PHE A 168 -12.02 5.04 -8.49
C PHE A 168 -13.08 4.97 -7.37
N LEU A 169 -13.98 5.95 -7.31
CA LEU A 169 -15.08 6.01 -6.33
C LEU A 169 -16.43 5.74 -6.98
N ARG A 170 -16.66 6.31 -8.15
CA ARG A 170 -17.99 6.28 -8.76
C ARG A 170 -18.30 4.90 -9.34
N PRO A 171 -19.54 4.41 -9.20
CA PRO A 171 -19.95 3.14 -9.82
C PRO A 171 -19.86 3.11 -11.35
N ASP A 172 -19.80 4.27 -12.00
CA ASP A 172 -19.65 4.43 -13.45
C ASP A 172 -18.19 4.64 -13.90
N GLY A 173 -17.24 4.75 -12.96
CA GLY A 173 -15.82 4.97 -13.25
C GLY A 173 -15.50 6.34 -13.88
N CYS A 174 -16.46 7.28 -13.89
CA CYS A 174 -16.24 8.61 -14.45
C CYS A 174 -15.28 9.43 -13.58
N ASP A 175 -14.40 10.20 -14.21
CA ASP A 175 -13.56 11.17 -13.51
C ASP A 175 -14.26 12.53 -13.49
N ASP A 176 -15.11 12.72 -12.48
CA ASP A 176 -15.99 13.88 -12.32
C ASP A 176 -15.76 14.53 -10.95
N GLU A 177 -15.36 15.80 -10.94
CA GLU A 177 -15.09 16.57 -9.73
C GLU A 177 -16.36 16.82 -8.90
N ASP A 178 -17.55 16.78 -9.52
CA ASP A 178 -18.85 16.90 -8.85
C ASP A 178 -19.28 15.57 -8.17
N THR A 179 -18.33 14.68 -7.87
CA THR A 179 -18.58 13.43 -7.15
C THR A 179 -19.03 13.69 -5.71
N PRO A 180 -20.20 13.18 -5.28
CA PRO A 180 -20.67 13.37 -3.91
C PRO A 180 -19.70 12.74 -2.90
N LEU A 181 -19.47 13.44 -1.78
CA LEU A 181 -18.69 12.91 -0.65
C LEU A 181 -19.25 11.58 -0.10
N GLU A 182 -20.52 11.29 -0.36
CA GLU A 182 -21.13 10.01 0.02
C GLU A 182 -20.46 8.82 -0.69
N GLU A 183 -19.94 8.98 -1.90
CA GLU A 183 -19.17 7.91 -2.56
C GLU A 183 -17.87 7.59 -1.80
N ILE A 184 -17.20 8.61 -1.24
CA ILE A 184 -16.05 8.41 -0.35
C ILE A 184 -16.48 7.64 0.92
N ALA A 185 -17.58 8.05 1.55
CA ALA A 185 -18.10 7.40 2.76
C ALA A 185 -18.52 5.94 2.51
N ARG A 186 -19.08 5.62 1.35
CA ARG A 186 -19.42 4.24 0.95
C ARG A 186 -18.17 3.36 0.84
N HIS A 187 -17.10 3.88 0.24
CA HIS A 187 -15.82 3.18 0.17
C HIS A 187 -15.21 2.94 1.56
N TRP A 188 -15.22 3.96 2.43
CA TRP A 188 -14.73 3.84 3.81
C TRP A 188 -15.52 2.81 4.63
N THR A 189 -16.86 2.85 4.55
CA THR A 189 -17.70 1.91 5.30
C THR A 189 -17.55 0.47 4.81
N THR A 190 -17.37 0.25 3.50
CA THR A 190 -17.10 -1.08 2.93
C THR A 190 -15.80 -1.68 3.45
N TRP A 191 -14.74 -0.87 3.55
CA TRP A 191 -13.50 -1.29 4.20
C TRP A 191 -13.70 -1.64 5.68
N SER A 192 -14.38 -0.76 6.45
CA SER A 192 -14.54 -0.93 7.90
C SER A 192 -15.36 -2.15 8.34
N ARG A 193 -16.21 -2.68 7.45
CA ARG A 193 -17.13 -3.80 7.76
C ARG A 193 -16.58 -5.18 7.39
N GLY A 194 -15.46 -5.24 6.67
CA GLY A 194 -14.97 -6.48 6.05
C GLY A 194 -15.82 -6.90 4.85
N SER A 195 -15.33 -7.86 4.06
CA SER A 195 -16.13 -8.38 2.96
C SER A 195 -17.28 -9.26 3.49
N ALA A 196 -18.49 -9.01 2.99
CA ALA A 196 -19.71 -9.78 3.28
C ALA A 196 -20.11 -10.59 2.04
#